data_AF-A0A957U1X9-F1
#
_entry.id   AF-A0A957U1X9-F1
#
_cell.length_a   1.000
_cell.length_b   1.000
_cell.length_c   1.000
_cell.angle_alpha   90.00
_cell.angle_beta   90.00
_cell.angle_gamma   90.00
#
_symmetry.space_group_name_H-M   'P 1'
#
loop_
_entity.id
_entity.type
_entity.pdbx_description
1 polymer ?
#
loop_
_entity_poly.entity_id
_entity_poly.type
_entity_poly.pdbx_seq_one_letter_code
_entity_poly.pdbx_strand_id
1 'polypeptide(L)'
;MPANHSEIHLFTIRIWFEENETAPFECRGRIQHGLHGPVRHFQGWAALVDHMHEMVQPTDAASAHDTPFHHAPPPDDDANQPP
;
A
#
# COMPACT_ATOMS: atom_id res chain seq x y z
N MET A 1 7.20 15.55 -20.16
CA MET A 1 8.08 15.29 -19.01
C MET A 1 7.18 14.96 -17.83
N PRO A 2 7.10 13.73 -17.32
CA PRO A 2 6.32 13.49 -16.11
C PRO A 2 6.98 14.28 -14.97
N ALA A 3 6.17 15.04 -14.25
CA ALA A 3 6.64 15.77 -13.08
C ALA A 3 7.08 14.74 -12.04
N ASN A 4 8.37 14.72 -11.74
CA ASN A 4 8.95 13.87 -10.71
C ASN A 4 8.57 14.47 -9.35
N HIS A 5 7.32 14.27 -8.94
CA HIS A 5 6.85 14.71 -7.64
C HIS A 5 7.53 13.85 -6.58
N SER A 6 8.38 14.47 -5.75
CA SER A 6 8.95 13.78 -4.59
C SER A 6 7.81 13.41 -3.65
N GLU A 7 7.48 12.12 -3.59
CA GLU A 7 6.49 11.60 -2.67
C GLU A 7 7.06 11.62 -1.25
N ILE A 8 6.30 12.17 -0.30
CA ILE A 8 6.69 12.24 1.10
C ILE A 8 5.95 11.13 1.84
N HIS A 9 6.69 10.18 2.41
CA HIS A 9 6.14 9.10 3.22
C HIS A 9 6.42 9.33 4.70
N LEU A 10 5.40 9.15 5.53
CA LEU A 10 5.51 9.22 6.99
C LEU A 10 5.63 7.80 7.56
N PHE A 11 6.63 7.57 8.41
CA PHE A 11 6.78 6.33 9.15
C PHE A 11 6.85 6.59 10.65
N THR A 12 6.17 5.74 11.42
CA THR A 12 6.34 5.67 12.88
C THR A 12 7.16 4.42 13.21
N ILE A 13 8.29 4.59 13.89
CA ILE A 13 9.20 3.50 14.23
C ILE A 13 9.38 3.49 15.74
N ARG A 14 9.19 2.31 16.35
CA ARG A 14 9.53 2.06 17.75
C ARG A 14 10.61 1.01 17.82
N ILE A 15 11.73 1.35 18.44
CA ILE A 15 12.92 0.50 18.55
C ILE A 15 13.14 0.16 20.02
N TRP A 16 13.49 -1.09 20.28
CA TRP A 16 14.01 -1.55 21.56
C TRP A 16 15.23 -2.43 21.30
N PHE A 17 16.20 -2.36 22.20
CA PHE A 17 17.40 -3.19 22.15
C PHE A 17 17.22 -4.36 23.10
N GLU A 18 17.51 -5.56 22.63
CA GLU A 18 17.63 -6.74 23.48
C GLU A 18 19.12 -7.03 23.68
N GLU A 19 19.52 -7.16 24.95
CA GLU A 19 20.86 -7.59 25.31
C GLU A 19 20.90 -9.11 25.18
N ASN A 20 21.58 -9.61 24.15
CA ASN A 20 21.79 -11.04 23.94
C ASN A 20 23.26 -11.36 24.21
N GLU A 21 23.52 -12.42 24.96
CA GLU A 21 24.88 -12.88 25.34
C GLU A 21 25.77 -13.21 24.14
N THR A 22 25.19 -13.38 22.94
CA THR A 22 25.87 -13.78 21.70
C THR A 22 26.00 -12.66 20.66
N ALA A 23 25.30 -11.54 20.81
CA ALA A 23 25.37 -10.42 19.87
C ALA A 23 25.11 -9.10 20.62
N PRO A 24 26.09 -8.21 20.73
CA PRO A 24 26.03 -7.12 21.71
C PRO A 24 24.93 -6.08 21.45
N PHE A 25 24.26 -6.04 20.29
CA PHE A 25 23.18 -5.09 20.04
C PHE A 25 22.22 -5.62 18.95
N GLU A 26 21.29 -6.49 19.33
CA GLU A 26 20.20 -6.85 18.43
C GLU A 26 19.08 -5.81 18.56
N CYS A 27 18.88 -5.00 17.52
CA CYS A 27 17.76 -4.07 17.49
C CYS A 27 16.49 -4.81 17.06
N ARG A 28 15.41 -4.62 17.80
CA ARG A 28 14.08 -5.08 17.44
C ARG A 28 13.14 -3.92 17.43
N GLY A 29 12.08 -4.04 16.67
CA GLY A 29 11.19 -2.92 16.52
C GLY A 29 9.89 -3.23 15.83
N ARG A 30 9.09 -2.19 15.72
CA ARG A 30 7.94 -2.16 14.82
C ARG A 30 7.92 -0.88 14.02
N ILE A 31 7.48 -0.99 12.77
CA ILE A 31 7.30 0.10 11.82
C ILE A 31 5.83 0.17 11.41
N GLN A 32 5.32 1.39 11.23
CA GLN A 32 3.99 1.70 10.73
C GLN A 32 4.09 2.79 9.67
N HIS A 33 3.40 2.61 8.54
CA HIS A 33 3.30 3.63 7.48
C HIS A 33 2.06 4.51 7.70
N GLY A 34 2.24 5.83 7.70
CA GLY A 34 1.20 6.79 8.08
C GLY A 34 0.77 6.66 9.55
N LEU A 35 -0.34 7.30 9.90
CA LEU A 35 -0.87 7.31 11.28
C LEU A 35 -1.71 6.07 11.62
N HIS A 36 -2.28 5.41 10.60
CA HIS A 36 -3.22 4.29 10.77
C HIS A 36 -2.89 3.07 9.89
N GLY A 37 -1.71 3.04 9.25
CA GLY A 37 -1.34 1.93 8.38
C GLY A 37 -0.99 0.65 9.16
N PRO A 38 -0.70 -0.43 8.42
CA PRO A 38 -0.34 -1.71 9.01
C PRO A 38 0.97 -1.61 9.79
N VAL A 39 1.02 -2.34 10.91
CA VAL A 39 2.21 -2.45 11.76
C VAL A 39 2.97 -3.72 11.40
N ARG A 40 4.28 -3.59 11.12
CA ARG A 40 5.18 -4.73 10.89
C ARG A 40 6.28 -4.76 11.94
N HIS A 41 6.65 -5.95 12.41
CA HIS A 41 7.74 -6.15 13.36
C HIS A 41 9.01 -6.52 12.61
N PHE A 42 10.17 -6.09 13.10
CA PHE A 42 11.47 -6.36 12.50
C PHE A 42 12.52 -6.72 13.55
N GLN A 43 13.56 -7.43 13.09
CA GLN A 43 14.74 -7.80 13.86
C GLN A 43 15.97 -7.46 13.01
N GLY A 44 16.81 -6.59 13.54
CA GLY A 44 17.96 -6.03 12.84
C GLY A 44 17.60 -4.86 11.93
N TRP A 45 18.62 -4.03 11.65
CA TRP A 45 18.48 -2.85 10.78
C TRP A 45 18.16 -3.21 9.33
N ALA A 46 18.65 -4.34 8.84
CA ALA A 46 18.39 -4.80 7.47
C ALA A 46 16.88 -4.99 7.23
N ALA A 47 16.20 -5.71 8.14
CA ALA A 47 14.76 -5.94 8.03
C ALA A 47 13.92 -4.65 8.09
N LEU A 48 14.38 -3.64 8.84
CA LEU A 48 13.71 -2.32 8.87
C LEU A 48 13.78 -1.63 7.49
N VAL A 49 14.95 -1.62 6.87
CA VAL A 49 15.17 -1.00 5.56
C VAL A 49 14.34 -1.71 4.48
N ASP A 50 14.33 -3.05 4.50
CA ASP A 50 13.52 -3.84 3.57
C ASP A 50 12.03 -3.51 3.68
N HIS A 51 11.50 -3.40 4.91
CA HIS A 51 10.11 -3.00 5.12
C HIS A 51 9.81 -1.59 4.64
N MET A 52 10.72 -0.63 4.83
CA MET A 52 10.53 0.73 4.31
C MET A 52 10.44 0.72 2.78
N HIS A 53 11.34 -0.02 2.12
CA HIS A 53 11.34 -0.15 0.66
C HIS A 53 10.04 -0.76 0.16
N GLU A 54 9.56 -1.85 0.77
CA GLU A 54 8.29 -2.47 0.41
C GLU A 54 7.09 -1.54 0.59
N MET A 55 7.10 -0.70 1.63
CA MET A 55 5.99 0.21 1.93
C MET A 55 5.94 1.46 1.04
N VAL A 56 7.07 1.88 0.47
CA VAL A 56 7.11 3.00 -0.49
C VAL A 56 6.93 2.56 -1.94
N GLN A 57 7.07 1.26 -2.24
CA GLN A 57 6.82 0.77 -3.59
C GLN A 57 5.35 0.96 -3.95
N PRO A 58 5.03 1.54 -5.12
CA PRO A 58 3.66 1.65 -5.56
C PRO A 58 3.05 0.25 -5.59
N THR A 59 2.01 0.05 -4.78
CA THR A 59 1.26 -1.20 -4.81
C THR A 59 0.51 -1.23 -6.13
N ASP A 60 1.06 -1.92 -7.13
CA ASP A 60 0.46 -2.17 -8.45
C ASP A 60 -0.77 -3.12 -8.36
N ALA A 61 -1.49 -3.09 -7.23
CA ALA A 61 -2.68 -3.90 -6.96
C ALA A 61 -3.92 -3.01 -6.90
N ALA A 62 -4.14 -2.23 -7.96
CA ALA A 62 -5.43 -1.59 -8.24
C ALA A 62 -5.66 -1.39 -9.76
N SER A 63 -5.24 -2.35 -10.58
CA SER A 63 -5.64 -2.44 -11.99
C SER A 63 -6.38 -3.76 -12.24
N ALA A 64 -7.43 -4.02 -11.46
CA ALA A 64 -8.41 -5.08 -11.73
C ALA A 64 -9.75 -4.74 -11.08
N HIS A 65 -10.29 -3.58 -11.43
CA HIS A 65 -11.74 -3.35 -11.46
C HIS A 65 -12.10 -2.65 -12.76
N ASP A 66 -11.59 -3.20 -13.88
CA ASP A 66 -12.25 -3.02 -15.15
C ASP A 66 -13.52 -3.87 -15.08
N THR A 67 -14.59 -3.26 -14.57
CA THR A 67 -15.93 -3.78 -14.80
C THR A 67 -16.35 -3.12 -16.10
N PRO A 68 -16.34 -3.81 -17.24
CA PRO A 68 -16.99 -3.27 -18.42
C PRO A 68 -18.48 -3.31 -18.06
N PHE A 69 -19.00 -2.17 -17.60
CA PHE A 69 -20.42 -1.94 -17.56
C PHE A 69 -20.91 -2.13 -18.99
N HIS A 70 -21.40 -3.33 -19.28
CA HIS A 70 -22.19 -3.63 -20.46
C HIS A 70 -23.50 -2.86 -20.28
N HIS A 71 -23.47 -1.55 -20.50
CA HIS A 71 -24.66 -0.75 -20.67
C HIS A 71 -25.29 -1.26 -21.98
N ALA A 72 -26.23 -2.20 -21.86
CA ALA A 72 -27.11 -2.53 -22.96
C ALA A 72 -27.77 -1.22 -23.44
N PRO A 73 -27.83 -0.94 -24.75
CA PRO A 73 -28.61 0.19 -25.24
C PRO A 73 -30.08 -0.02 -24.82
N PRO A 74 -30.81 1.05 -24.48
CA PRO A 74 -32.23 0.93 -24.16
C PRO A 74 -32.97 0.32 -25.37
N PRO A 75 -33.96 -0.56 -25.15
CA PRO A 75 -34.76 -1.07 -26.26
C PRO A 75 -35.47 0.10 -26.95
N ASP A 76 -35.38 0.13 -28.29
CA ASP A 76 -36.06 1.10 -29.14
C ASP A 76 -37.55 1.17 -28.77
N ASP A 77 -37.99 2.35 -28.33
CA ASP A 77 -39.39 2.70 -28.09
C ASP A 77 -40.05 3.00 -29.44
N ASP A 78 -40.10 1.98 -30.30
CA ASP A 78 -40.77 2.01 -31.61
C ASP A 78 -41.86 0.92 -31.62
N ALA A 79 -42.89 1.10 -30.79
CA ALA A 79 -44.15 0.35 -30.92
C ALA A 79 -45.28 0.94 -30.08
N ASN A 80 -45.61 2.23 -30.24
CA ASN A 80 -46.96 2.67 -29.87
C ASN A 80 -47.47 3.90 -30.63
N GLN A 81 -47.78 3.70 -31.91
CA GLN A 81 -48.91 4.39 -32.55
C GLN A 81 -49.79 3.32 -33.19
N PRO A 82 -51.05 3.19 -32.73
CA PRO A 82 -52.20 3.64 -33.55
C PRO A 82 -53.39 4.12 -32.67
N PRO A 83 -54.54 4.57 -33.23
CA PRO A 83 -55.00 4.57 -34.62
C PRO A 83 -55.05 5.94 -35.34
#